data_AF-A0A7C4EWH4-F1
#
_entry.id   AF-A0A7C4EWH4-F1
#
_cell.length_a   1.000
_cell.length_b   1.000
_cell.length_c   1.000
_cell.angle_alpha   90.00
_cell.angle_beta   90.00
_cell.angle_gamma   90.00
#
_symmetry.space_group_name_H-M   'P 1'
#
loop_
_entity.id
_entity.type
_entity.pdbx_description
1 polymer ?
#
loop_
_entity_poly.entity_id
_entity_poly.type
_entity_poly.pdbx_seq_one_letter_code
_entity_poly.pdbx_strand_id
1 'polypeptide(L)'
;MCVDKGFVARSSFGANKYNVNQKRGLVNKKKFHKIVLAYSGGLDTSVILRWLIEQYDCPVVAFAADVGQGEELAPLHEKARMTGAESLRVVDLKEEFVRDYVFPMLRANAVYEGSYLLGTSIARPCIAKTQMAIAEQEGADAVSHGATGKGNDQVRFELTYLA
;
A
#
# COMPACT_ATOMS: atom_id res chain seq x y z
N MET A 1 -13.38 5.98 14.07
CA MET A 1 -12.60 5.21 13.08
C MET A 1 -11.14 5.34 13.46
N CYS A 2 -10.47 4.25 13.87
CA CYS A 2 -9.02 4.28 14.11
C CYS A 2 -8.35 4.43 12.75
N VAL A 3 -7.83 5.62 12.47
CA VAL A 3 -6.80 5.79 11.46
C VAL A 3 -5.54 5.25 12.11
N ASP A 4 -5.34 3.94 12.05
CA ASP A 4 -4.07 3.35 12.43
C ASP A 4 -3.04 3.99 11.51
N LYS A 5 -2.11 4.72 12.14
CA LYS A 5 -1.10 5.56 11.51
C LYS A 5 -0.53 4.77 10.35
N GLY A 6 -0.73 5.25 9.12
CA GLY A 6 -0.38 4.54 7.90
C GLY A 6 0.96 3.84 8.09
N PHE A 7 0.97 2.52 7.95
CA PHE A 7 2.19 1.75 8.04
C PHE A 7 3.18 2.33 7.03
N VAL A 8 4.43 2.57 7.46
CA VAL A 8 5.51 3.06 6.60
C VAL A 8 6.65 2.05 6.71
N ALA A 9 6.66 1.04 5.83
CA ALA A 9 7.77 0.10 5.73
C ALA A 9 8.93 0.73 4.98
N ARG A 10 10.17 0.51 5.45
CA ARG A 10 11.36 0.82 4.66
C ARG A 10 11.51 -0.19 3.52
N SER A 11 11.87 0.28 2.34
CA SER A 11 12.21 -0.56 1.17
C SER A 11 13.57 -1.27 1.29
N SER A 12 14.35 -1.05 2.36
CA SER A 12 15.72 -1.53 2.50
C SER A 12 15.90 -2.62 3.57
N PHE A 13 16.31 -3.80 3.10
CA PHE A 13 16.97 -4.87 3.86
C PHE A 13 18.08 -4.30 4.75
N GLY A 14 17.92 -4.37 6.06
CA GLY A 14 18.92 -3.88 7.01
C GLY A 14 18.43 -3.92 8.43
N ALA A 15 18.64 -5.06 9.09
CA ALA A 15 18.47 -5.18 10.53
C ALA A 15 19.33 -4.12 11.22
N ASN A 16 18.72 -3.18 11.95
CA ASN A 16 19.47 -2.42 12.92
C ASN A 16 18.71 -2.27 14.23
N LYS A 17 19.45 -2.59 15.29
CA LYS A 17 19.01 -2.93 16.64
C LYS A 17 18.40 -1.72 17.34
N TYR A 18 17.27 -1.95 18.01
CA TYR A 18 16.65 -0.98 18.91
C TYR A 18 17.61 -0.69 20.08
N ASN A 19 18.05 0.56 20.20
CA ASN A 19 18.76 1.07 21.37
C ASN A 19 17.76 1.84 22.24
N VAL A 20 17.43 1.27 23.40
CA VAL A 20 16.48 1.85 24.36
C VAL A 20 17.23 2.83 25.25
N ASN A 21 17.14 4.12 24.94
CA ASN A 21 17.26 5.22 25.90
C ASN A 21 17.03 6.56 25.18
N GLN A 22 15.83 7.16 25.32
CA GLN A 22 15.67 8.58 24.96
C GLN A 22 14.71 9.31 25.88
N LYS A 23 15.26 10.32 26.55
CA LYS A 23 14.58 11.31 27.39
C LYS A 23 13.58 12.12 26.55
N ARG A 24 12.46 12.51 27.18
CA ARG A 24 11.44 13.42 26.63
C ARG A 24 12.07 14.73 26.13
N GLY A 25 12.04 14.95 24.82
CA GLY A 25 12.44 16.20 24.17
C GLY A 25 12.71 15.99 22.68
N LEU A 26 11.83 16.52 21.83
CA LEU A 26 11.88 16.52 20.35
C LEU A 26 12.02 15.11 19.73
N VAL A 27 10.87 14.54 19.34
CA VAL A 27 10.84 13.31 18.52
C VAL A 27 11.61 13.60 17.24
N ASN A 28 12.77 12.97 17.08
CA ASN A 28 13.51 12.97 15.82
C ASN A 28 12.58 12.37 14.76
N LYS A 29 11.91 13.23 13.97
CA LYS A 29 11.00 12.78 12.91
C LYS A 29 11.83 11.95 11.93
N LYS A 30 11.44 10.69 11.72
CA LYS A 30 12.03 9.83 10.70
C LYS A 30 11.89 10.57 9.36
N LYS A 31 13.01 10.86 8.70
CA LYS A 31 13.04 11.57 7.42
C LYS A 31 12.96 10.53 6.30
N PHE A 32 11.93 10.64 5.46
CA PHE A 32 11.78 9.87 4.23
C PHE A 32 11.98 10.83 3.05
N HIS A 33 12.64 10.38 1.99
CA HIS A 33 12.80 11.18 0.77
C HIS A 33 11.58 11.08 -0.13
N LYS A 34 10.94 9.90 -0.22
CA LYS A 34 9.72 9.67 -1.01
C LYS A 34 8.95 8.47 -0.47
N ILE A 35 7.62 8.52 -0.55
CA ILE A 35 6.72 7.45 -0.12
C ILE A 35 5.80 7.05 -1.27
N VAL A 36 5.57 5.74 -1.47
CA VAL A 36 4.52 5.23 -2.36
C VAL A 36 3.32 4.75 -1.55
N LEU A 37 2.16 5.36 -1.74
CA LEU A 37 0.90 5.02 -1.06
C LEU A 37 0.01 4.19 -1.98
N ALA A 38 -0.39 2.99 -1.54
CA ALA A 38 -1.53 2.28 -2.12
C ALA A 38 -2.81 3.08 -1.86
N TYR A 39 -3.35 3.67 -2.92
CA TYR A 39 -4.37 4.70 -2.92
C TYR A 39 -5.62 4.20 -3.66
N SER A 40 -6.72 4.02 -2.92
CA SER A 40 -8.01 3.59 -3.47
C SER A 40 -8.92 4.75 -3.87
N GLY A 41 -8.55 6.00 -3.53
CA GLY A 41 -9.43 7.15 -3.69
C GLY A 41 -10.54 7.23 -2.65
N GLY A 42 -10.63 6.30 -1.71
CA GLY A 42 -11.54 6.41 -0.57
C GLY A 42 -11.11 7.52 0.40
N LEU A 43 -12.03 7.93 1.28
CA LEU A 43 -11.79 8.95 2.32
C LEU A 43 -10.51 8.65 3.11
N ASP A 44 -10.34 7.41 3.55
CA ASP A 44 -9.20 7.00 4.37
C ASP A 44 -7.87 7.23 3.66
N THR A 45 -7.74 6.75 2.42
CA THR A 45 -6.51 6.93 1.64
C THR A 45 -6.24 8.38 1.25
N SER A 46 -7.28 9.21 1.06
CA SER A 46 -7.11 10.65 0.83
C SER A 46 -6.62 11.37 2.08
N VAL A 47 -7.17 11.04 3.26
CA VAL A 47 -6.68 11.60 4.53
C VAL A 47 -5.25 11.15 4.82
N ILE A 48 -4.93 9.86 4.59
CA ILE A 48 -3.57 9.33 4.75
C ILE A 48 -2.61 10.04 3.80
N LEU A 49 -2.97 10.24 2.53
CA LEU A 49 -2.12 10.93 1.57
C LEU A 49 -1.75 12.33 2.08
N ARG A 50 -2.75 13.11 2.50
CA ARG A 50 -2.54 14.45 3.02
C ARG A 50 -1.69 14.44 4.30
N TRP A 51 -1.98 13.50 5.19
CA TRP A 51 -1.26 13.33 6.45
C TRP A 51 0.21 12.97 6.24
N LEU A 52 0.54 12.07 5.30
CA LEU A 52 1.91 11.69 4.99
C LEU A 52 2.74 12.90 4.52
N ILE A 53 2.16 13.72 3.63
CA ILE A 53 2.79 14.95 3.14
C ILE A 53 3.07 15.90 4.31
N GLU A 54 2.07 16.18 5.15
CA GLU A 54 2.21 17.13 6.27
C GLU A 54 3.13 16.62 7.39
N GLN A 55 3.15 15.31 7.63
CA GLN A 55 3.95 14.74 8.72
C GLN A 55 5.43 14.59 8.36
N TYR A 56 5.71 14.12 7.15
CA TYR A 56 7.06 13.76 6.72
C TYR A 56 7.70 14.80 5.81
N ASP A 57 6.94 15.79 5.32
CA ASP A 57 7.43 16.86 4.45
C ASP A 57 8.20 16.31 3.25
N CYS A 58 7.61 15.31 2.59
CA CYS A 58 8.20 14.61 1.46
C CYS A 58 7.17 14.34 0.35
N PRO A 59 7.62 14.16 -0.90
CA PRO A 59 6.75 13.71 -1.99
C PRO A 59 6.09 12.37 -1.69
N VAL A 60 4.80 12.27 -2.05
CA VAL A 60 4.02 11.03 -1.95
C VAL A 60 3.47 10.69 -3.33
N VAL A 61 3.87 9.54 -3.86
CA VAL A 61 3.35 8.96 -5.09
C VAL A 61 2.13 8.10 -4.74
N ALA A 62 0.98 8.41 -5.34
CA ALA A 62 -0.21 7.58 -5.22
C ALA A 62 -0.13 6.42 -6.22
N PHE A 63 -0.52 5.23 -5.79
CA PHE A 63 -0.58 4.03 -6.64
C PHE A 63 -1.95 3.38 -6.55
N ALA A 64 -2.58 3.12 -7.69
CA ALA A 64 -3.80 2.34 -7.81
C ALA A 64 -3.58 1.17 -8.78
N ALA A 65 -4.05 -0.01 -8.41
CA ALA A 65 -4.01 -1.20 -9.23
C ALA A 65 -5.41 -1.50 -9.77
N ASP A 66 -5.57 -1.60 -11.09
CA ASP A 66 -6.78 -2.13 -11.70
C ASP A 66 -6.75 -3.66 -11.71
N VAL A 67 -7.53 -4.27 -10.82
CA VAL A 67 -7.75 -5.73 -10.78
C VAL A 67 -9.19 -6.08 -11.15
N GLY A 68 -9.91 -5.17 -11.83
CA GLY A 68 -11.27 -5.37 -12.33
C GLY A 68 -12.36 -4.57 -11.63
N GLN A 69 -12.03 -3.56 -10.81
CA GLN A 69 -13.03 -2.73 -10.11
C GLN A 69 -13.71 -1.66 -11.00
N GLY A 70 -13.33 -1.51 -12.26
CA GLY A 70 -14.08 -0.71 -13.25
C GLY A 70 -14.02 0.81 -13.03
N GLU A 71 -15.18 1.47 -13.06
CA GLU A 71 -15.32 2.94 -13.10
C GLU A 71 -14.77 3.67 -11.86
N GLU A 72 -14.49 2.95 -10.76
CA GLU A 72 -13.91 3.50 -9.54
C GLU A 72 -12.54 4.18 -9.75
N LEU A 73 -11.86 3.89 -10.86
CA LEU A 73 -10.55 4.44 -11.20
C LEU A 73 -10.61 5.83 -11.85
N ALA A 74 -11.70 6.16 -12.55
CA ALA A 74 -11.80 7.40 -13.34
C ALA A 74 -11.59 8.69 -12.52
N PRO A 75 -12.16 8.86 -11.30
CA PRO A 75 -11.97 10.08 -10.51
C PRO A 75 -10.61 10.16 -9.80
N LEU A 76 -9.78 9.11 -9.84
CA LEU A 76 -8.57 9.03 -9.02
C LEU A 76 -7.54 10.10 -9.36
N HIS A 77 -7.34 10.39 -10.65
CA HIS A 77 -6.33 11.36 -11.09
C HIS A 77 -6.57 12.74 -10.48
N GLU A 78 -7.78 13.26 -10.63
CA GLU A 78 -8.12 14.59 -10.11
C GLU A 78 -8.13 14.58 -8.57
N LYS A 79 -8.66 13.52 -7.94
CA LYS A 79 -8.72 13.42 -6.49
C LYS A 79 -7.32 13.35 -5.86
N ALA A 80 -6.42 12.53 -6.41
CA ALA A 80 -5.04 12.41 -5.93
C ALA A 80 -4.29 13.74 -6.07
N ARG A 81 -4.43 14.40 -7.22
CA ARG A 81 -3.84 15.72 -7.49
C ARG A 81 -4.35 16.79 -6.50
N MET A 82 -5.66 16.89 -6.32
CA MET A 82 -6.27 17.84 -5.38
C MET A 82 -5.84 17.58 -3.93
N THR A 83 -5.60 16.33 -3.55
CA THR A 83 -5.17 15.95 -2.20
C THR A 83 -3.68 16.27 -1.97
N GLY A 84 -2.90 16.42 -3.05
CA GLY A 84 -1.50 16.85 -3.00
C GLY A 84 -0.48 15.78 -3.42
N ALA A 85 -0.91 14.70 -4.08
CA ALA A 85 0.01 13.67 -4.59
C ALA A 85 1.03 14.28 -5.56
N GLU A 86 2.29 13.83 -5.50
CA GLU A 86 3.31 14.18 -6.49
C GLU A 86 2.92 13.65 -7.88
N SER A 87 2.47 12.39 -7.91
CA SER A 87 1.98 11.73 -9.11
C SER A 87 0.98 10.62 -8.73
N LEU A 88 0.20 10.15 -9.71
CA LEU A 88 -0.63 8.96 -9.60
C LEU A 88 -0.20 7.94 -10.65
N ARG A 89 0.06 6.71 -10.20
CA ARG A 89 0.33 5.55 -11.05
C ARG A 89 -0.89 4.63 -11.01
N VAL A 90 -1.61 4.52 -12.12
CA VAL A 90 -2.66 3.52 -12.30
C VAL A 90 -2.10 2.40 -13.16
N VAL A 91 -2.09 1.17 -12.64
CA VAL A 91 -1.52 0.01 -13.34
C VAL A 91 -2.60 -1.02 -13.61
N ASP A 92 -2.76 -1.40 -14.88
CA ASP A 92 -3.63 -2.52 -15.26
C ASP A 92 -2.98 -3.85 -14.88
N LEU A 93 -3.56 -4.51 -13.89
CA LEU A 93 -3.12 -5.81 -13.37
C LEU A 93 -4.13 -6.92 -13.68
N LYS A 94 -5.18 -6.68 -14.47
CA LYS A 94 -6.24 -7.68 -14.70
C LYS A 94 -5.69 -9.00 -15.25
N GLU A 95 -4.84 -8.92 -16.26
CA GLU A 95 -4.24 -10.10 -16.89
C GLU A 95 -3.26 -10.83 -15.95
N GLU A 96 -2.37 -10.09 -15.27
CA GLU A 96 -1.45 -10.67 -14.28
C GLU A 96 -2.22 -11.32 -13.13
N PHE A 97 -3.26 -10.65 -12.62
CA PHE A 97 -4.08 -11.13 -11.54
C PHE A 97 -4.77 -12.45 -11.92
N VAL A 98 -5.37 -12.52 -13.11
CA VAL A 98 -6.02 -13.76 -13.56
C VAL A 98 -5.00 -14.87 -13.78
N ARG A 99 -3.95 -14.61 -14.55
CA ARG A 99 -2.96 -15.62 -14.95
C ARG A 99 -2.18 -16.17 -13.76
N ASP A 100 -1.70 -15.31 -12.87
CA ASP A 100 -0.71 -15.66 -11.85
C ASP A 100 -1.32 -15.86 -10.45
N TYR A 101 -2.59 -15.49 -10.24
CA TYR A 101 -3.27 -15.64 -8.94
C TYR A 101 -4.57 -16.43 -9.05
N VAL A 102 -5.51 -16.03 -9.93
CA VAL A 102 -6.83 -16.68 -10.05
C VAL A 102 -6.70 -18.11 -10.60
N PHE A 103 -6.00 -18.32 -11.72
CA PHE A 103 -5.88 -19.67 -12.29
C PHE A 103 -5.14 -20.66 -11.38
N PRO A 104 -4.03 -20.31 -10.71
CA PRO A 104 -3.43 -21.17 -9.70
C PRO A 104 -4.39 -21.52 -8.56
N MET A 105 -5.13 -20.53 -8.02
CA MET A 105 -6.13 -20.75 -6.97
C MET A 105 -7.24 -21.70 -7.43
N LEU A 106 -7.73 -21.52 -8.66
CA LEU A 106 -8.77 -22.36 -9.26
C LEU A 106 -8.28 -23.79 -9.47
N ARG A 107 -7.06 -23.98 -10.00
CA ARG A 107 -6.46 -25.32 -10.17
C ARG A 107 -6.26 -26.05 -8.85
N ALA A 108 -5.97 -25.32 -7.77
CA ALA A 108 -5.86 -25.86 -6.43
C ALA A 108 -7.23 -26.17 -5.78
N ASN A 109 -8.34 -25.80 -6.42
CA ASN A 109 -9.69 -25.84 -5.84
C ASN A 109 -9.72 -25.19 -4.45
N ALA A 110 -9.03 -24.06 -4.29
CA ALA A 110 -8.83 -23.44 -2.99
C ALA A 110 -10.13 -22.81 -2.49
N VAL A 111 -10.61 -23.31 -1.35
CA VAL A 111 -11.80 -22.79 -0.66
C VAL A 111 -11.46 -22.65 0.82
N TYR A 112 -11.57 -21.44 1.33
CA TYR A 112 -11.34 -21.17 2.75
C TYR A 112 -12.62 -21.45 3.55
N GLU A 113 -12.48 -22.26 4.61
CA GLU A 113 -13.58 -22.65 5.50
C GLU A 113 -14.83 -23.15 4.76
N GLY A 114 -14.62 -23.87 3.64
CA GLY A 114 -15.67 -24.52 2.86
C GLY A 114 -16.60 -23.60 2.06
N SER A 115 -16.42 -22.27 2.10
CA SER A 115 -17.32 -21.34 1.42
C SER A 115 -16.66 -20.12 0.77
N TYR A 116 -15.52 -19.65 1.27
CA TYR A 116 -14.91 -18.41 0.79
C TYR A 116 -13.87 -18.64 -0.31
N LEU A 117 -14.10 -18.06 -1.49
CA LEU A 117 -13.25 -18.18 -2.68
C LEU A 117 -12.06 -17.21 -2.72
N LEU A 118 -11.63 -16.69 -1.57
CA LEU A 118 -10.34 -16.01 -1.39
C LEU A 118 -10.05 -14.78 -2.28
N GLY A 119 -11.03 -14.22 -3.01
CA GLY A 119 -10.80 -13.16 -4.00
C GLY A 119 -10.04 -11.94 -3.45
N THR A 120 -10.42 -11.44 -2.28
CA THR A 120 -9.68 -10.35 -1.62
C THR A 120 -8.29 -10.80 -1.20
N SER A 121 -8.18 -12.00 -0.63
CA SER A 121 -6.91 -12.54 -0.13
C SER A 121 -5.83 -12.61 -1.22
N ILE A 122 -6.19 -13.06 -2.42
CA ILE A 122 -5.23 -13.24 -3.52
C ILE A 122 -4.93 -11.94 -4.29
N ALA A 123 -5.83 -10.96 -4.25
CA ALA A 123 -5.59 -9.66 -4.89
C ALA A 123 -4.53 -8.83 -4.14
N ARG A 124 -4.47 -8.91 -2.80
CA ARG A 124 -3.55 -8.08 -2.00
C ARG A 124 -2.06 -8.34 -2.30
N PRO A 125 -1.58 -9.59 -2.41
CA PRO A 125 -0.20 -9.83 -2.83
C PRO A 125 0.12 -9.28 -4.22
N CYS A 126 -0.82 -9.38 -5.18
CA CYS A 126 -0.66 -8.80 -6.51
C CYS A 126 -0.46 -7.28 -6.45
N ILE A 127 -1.30 -6.58 -5.68
CA ILE A 127 -1.20 -5.12 -5.49
C ILE A 127 0.10 -4.74 -4.77
N ALA A 128 0.43 -5.44 -3.68
CA ALA A 128 1.60 -5.16 -2.86
C ALA A 128 2.92 -5.36 -3.61
N LYS A 129 3.03 -6.44 -4.41
CA LYS A 129 4.17 -6.69 -5.30
C LYS A 129 4.39 -5.54 -6.28
N THR A 130 3.32 -5.10 -6.95
CA THR A 130 3.39 -3.98 -7.89
C THR A 130 3.74 -2.66 -7.19
N GLN A 131 3.23 -2.43 -5.98
CA GLN A 131 3.60 -1.27 -5.17
C GLN A 131 5.10 -1.24 -4.85
N MET A 132 5.68 -2.38 -4.48
CA MET A 132 7.12 -2.50 -4.22
C MET A 132 7.95 -2.21 -5.48
N ALA A 133 7.54 -2.73 -6.64
CA ALA A 133 8.19 -2.44 -7.91
C ALA A 133 8.13 -0.95 -8.27
N ILE A 134 7.01 -0.27 -8.01
CA ILE A 134 6.88 1.18 -8.20
C ILE A 134 7.78 1.94 -7.22
N ALA A 135 7.84 1.51 -5.96
CA ALA A 135 8.73 2.12 -4.97
C ALA A 135 10.20 2.03 -5.38
N GLU A 136 10.63 0.91 -5.96
CA GLU A 136 11.97 0.76 -6.52
C GLU A 136 12.19 1.69 -7.72
N GLN A 137 11.26 1.74 -8.67
CA GLN A 137 11.34 2.62 -9.84
C GLN A 137 11.40 4.11 -9.48
N GLU A 138 10.66 4.51 -8.44
CA GLU A 138 10.59 5.89 -7.96
C GLU A 138 11.74 6.25 -7.01
N GLY A 139 12.58 5.29 -6.62
CA GLY A 139 13.62 5.50 -5.60
C GLY A 139 13.03 5.86 -4.23
N ALA A 140 11.86 5.30 -3.89
CA ALA A 140 11.18 5.58 -2.63
C ALA A 140 11.80 4.82 -1.46
N ASP A 141 11.95 5.51 -0.32
CA ASP A 141 12.45 4.92 0.90
C ASP A 141 11.38 4.10 1.63
N ALA A 142 10.11 4.30 1.28
CA ALA A 142 9.02 3.65 1.97
C ALA A 142 7.73 3.47 1.16
N VAL A 143 6.94 2.50 1.63
CA VAL A 143 5.58 2.20 1.14
C VAL A 143 4.55 2.37 2.24
N SER A 144 3.32 2.73 1.86
CA SER A 144 2.19 2.87 2.79
C SER A 144 0.88 2.33 2.22
N HIS A 145 -0.07 1.97 3.09
CA HIS A 145 -1.40 1.48 2.70
C HIS A 145 -2.51 1.97 3.63
N GLY A 146 -3.75 1.94 3.15
CA GLY A 146 -4.95 2.31 3.90
C GLY A 146 -5.70 1.15 4.59
N ALA A 147 -5.13 -0.05 4.69
CA ALA A 147 -5.79 -1.15 5.41
C ALA A 147 -5.98 -0.83 6.90
N THR A 148 -7.09 -1.28 7.48
CA THR A 148 -7.40 -1.05 8.90
C THR A 148 -6.49 -1.85 9.81
N GLY A 149 -6.09 -1.32 10.98
CA GLY A 149 -5.16 -1.99 11.89
C GLY A 149 -5.75 -3.19 12.66
N LYS A 150 -7.01 -3.54 12.39
CA LYS A 150 -7.67 -4.74 12.94
C LYS A 150 -8.09 -5.73 11.86
N GLY A 151 -7.83 -5.43 10.59
CA GLY A 151 -8.21 -6.25 9.45
C GLY A 151 -7.09 -7.21 9.02
N ASN A 152 -7.44 -8.16 8.16
CA ASN A 152 -6.48 -9.10 7.57
C ASN A 152 -5.64 -8.46 6.45
N ASP A 153 -6.13 -7.39 5.83
CA ASP A 153 -5.45 -6.78 4.67
C ASP A 153 -4.10 -6.16 5.03
N GLN A 154 -3.93 -5.61 6.24
CA GLN A 154 -2.63 -5.12 6.69
C GLN A 154 -1.59 -6.25 6.66
N VAL A 155 -1.94 -7.44 7.15
CA VAL A 155 -1.04 -8.61 7.19
C VAL A 155 -0.71 -9.06 5.76
N ARG A 156 -1.69 -9.06 4.86
CA ARG A 156 -1.49 -9.47 3.46
C ARG A 156 -0.52 -8.53 2.72
N PHE A 157 -0.65 -7.22 2.94
CA PHE A 157 0.29 -6.24 2.39
C PHE A 157 1.68 -6.39 3.01
N GLU A 158 1.76 -6.34 4.35
CA GLU A 158 3.02 -6.27 5.08
C GLU A 158 3.87 -7.53 4.91
N LEU A 159 3.27 -8.72 4.88
CA LEU A 159 4.01 -9.94 4.57
C LEU A 159 4.52 -9.96 3.13
N THR A 160 3.76 -9.40 2.18
CA THR A 160 4.20 -9.34 0.78
C THR A 160 5.35 -8.35 0.59
N TYR A 161 5.40 -7.25 1.36
CA TYR A 161 6.54 -6.32 1.31
C TYR A 161 7.86 -6.95 1.76
N LEU A 162 7.81 -8.05 2.52
CA LEU A 162 8.97 -8.78 3.04
C LEU A 162 9.39 -9.96 2.15
N ALA A 163 8.57 -10.33 1.16
CA ALA A 163 8.76 -11.48 0.28
C ALA A 163 9.60 -11.09 -0.95
#